data_AF-A0A662FR15-F1
#
_entry.id   AF-A0A662FR15-F1
#
_cell.length_a   1.000
_cell.length_b   1.000
_cell.length_c   1.000
_cell.angle_alpha   90.00
_cell.angle_beta   90.00
_cell.angle_gamma   90.00
#
_symmetry.space_group_name_H-M   'P 1'
#
loop_
_entity.id
_entity.type
_entity.pdbx_description
1 polymer ?
#
loop_
_entity_poly.entity_id
_entity_poly.type
_entity_poly.pdbx_seq_one_letter_code
_entity_poly.pdbx_strand_id
1 'polypeptide(L)'
;MRIIGIDLMPGCSIYGKARYSAVILGDDIVEKYENISYRKLIGLIKRKKVDIIALDNIWEIFSDKNQLLKLIQTIGYSPLLVQVTKTKDGELPVEKLAIKHGLWTGGKLSSLQTAEIVAKLAQKYVGSYVKIFEDETRIIVCRGRRLGPGGMSSERYKRNINLMIQRITRQIKKTLDKNNIDYDLFISKSNIGFKRSLFIVYVPRERIYGIIKPFKSHDVQIVIKPVVKNEIEFVPLGTSYSSARLMKSGGKPLIVGIDPGIVTGIALLTLDGKPLLVISRRNLSRNAVVKIISDCGKAVLIATDVPKPSQFVRKIAAIFGANIYVPSRPIPIEEKRRLVQTYLKEYSWIDVTDSHQRDALASAIKAYSSFRQKFKRLEEEIRKKLLNVSLTEAKVMVIKGHSIKDIVNEYA
;
A
#
# COMPACT_ATOMS: atom_id res chain seq x y z
N MET A 1 -28.09 -6.34 10.13
CA MET A 1 -27.06 -6.14 9.05
C MET A 1 -27.71 -6.47 7.72
N ARG A 2 -27.52 -5.68 6.67
CA ARG A 2 -28.17 -5.90 5.35
C ARG A 2 -27.19 -6.38 4.30
N ILE A 3 -27.47 -7.52 3.70
CA ILE A 3 -26.66 -8.15 2.65
C ILE A 3 -27.47 -8.18 1.37
N ILE A 4 -26.92 -7.73 0.25
CA ILE A 4 -27.50 -7.97 -1.08
C ILE A 4 -26.65 -8.99 -1.82
N GLY A 5 -27.24 -10.09 -2.26
CA GLY A 5 -26.65 -10.96 -3.27
C GLY A 5 -27.14 -10.55 -4.64
N ILE A 6 -26.25 -10.57 -5.63
CA ILE A 6 -26.55 -10.15 -6.99
C ILE A 6 -25.98 -11.18 -7.96
N ASP A 7 -26.71 -11.43 -9.03
CA ASP A 7 -26.29 -12.28 -10.14
C ASP A 7 -26.68 -11.65 -11.48
N LEU A 8 -25.92 -11.92 -12.54
CA LEU A 8 -26.22 -11.46 -13.89
C LEU A 8 -27.24 -12.39 -14.56
N MET A 9 -28.26 -11.84 -15.21
CA MET A 9 -29.23 -12.68 -15.92
C MET A 9 -28.59 -13.38 -17.13
N PRO A 10 -28.99 -14.63 -17.45
CA PRO A 10 -28.48 -15.36 -18.60
C PRO A 10 -28.60 -14.57 -19.91
N GLY A 11 -27.57 -14.63 -20.76
CA GLY A 11 -27.55 -13.96 -22.07
C GLY A 11 -27.33 -12.44 -22.00
N CYS A 12 -27.13 -11.87 -20.80
CA CYS A 12 -26.75 -10.47 -20.62
C CYS A 12 -25.22 -10.34 -20.55
N SER A 13 -24.70 -9.20 -21.01
CA SER A 13 -23.31 -8.81 -20.79
C SER A 13 -23.24 -7.36 -20.31
N ILE A 14 -22.15 -7.03 -19.63
CA ILE A 14 -21.87 -5.68 -19.10
C ILE A 14 -21.76 -4.65 -20.23
N TYR A 15 -21.43 -5.10 -21.44
CA TYR A 15 -21.32 -4.27 -22.65
C TYR A 15 -22.67 -4.08 -23.37
N GLY A 16 -23.74 -4.73 -22.91
CA GLY A 16 -25.10 -4.64 -23.46
C GLY A 16 -26.14 -4.11 -22.46
N LYS A 17 -27.43 -4.45 -22.64
CA LYS A 17 -28.51 -4.14 -21.67
C LYS A 17 -28.47 -5.13 -20.50
N ALA A 18 -27.47 -5.02 -19.63
CA ALA A 18 -27.33 -5.87 -18.45
C ALA A 18 -28.57 -5.81 -17.54
N ARG A 19 -29.09 -6.99 -17.20
CA ARG A 19 -30.18 -7.19 -16.23
C ARG A 19 -29.68 -8.08 -15.11
N TYR A 20 -30.09 -7.75 -13.89
CA TYR A 20 -29.61 -8.41 -12.68
C TYR A 20 -30.77 -9.04 -11.92
N SER A 21 -30.46 -10.13 -11.22
CA SER A 21 -31.27 -10.66 -10.13
C SER A 21 -30.62 -10.24 -8.82
N ALA A 22 -31.42 -9.80 -7.85
CA ALA A 22 -30.91 -9.34 -6.56
C ALA A 22 -31.80 -9.80 -5.42
N VAL A 23 -31.16 -10.27 -4.34
CA VAL A 23 -31.83 -10.71 -3.11
C VAL A 23 -31.23 -9.97 -1.93
N ILE A 24 -32.05 -9.24 -1.18
CA ILE A 24 -31.62 -8.54 0.03
C ILE A 24 -32.04 -9.36 1.24
N LEU A 25 -31.05 -9.76 2.04
CA LEU A 25 -31.23 -10.36 3.36
C LEU A 25 -31.12 -9.26 4.42
N GLY A 26 -32.18 -9.07 5.19
CA GLY A 26 -32.19 -8.32 6.45
C GLY A 26 -32.31 -9.25 7.65
N ASP A 27 -32.61 -8.68 8.82
CA ASP A 27 -32.71 -9.47 10.06
C ASP A 27 -33.90 -10.46 10.01
N ASP A 28 -35.01 -10.12 9.32
CA ASP A 28 -36.16 -11.04 9.10
C ASP A 28 -36.80 -10.98 7.69
N ILE A 29 -36.29 -10.12 6.78
CA ILE A 29 -36.94 -9.85 5.49
C ILE A 29 -36.02 -10.27 4.35
N VAL A 30 -36.56 -11.09 3.45
CA VAL A 30 -35.96 -11.46 2.16
C VAL A 30 -36.70 -10.70 1.04
N GLU A 31 -36.10 -9.64 0.51
CA GLU A 31 -36.64 -8.95 -0.67
C GLU A 31 -36.00 -9.51 -1.93
N LYS A 32 -36.82 -10.01 -2.86
CA LYS A 32 -36.37 -10.62 -4.13
C LYS A 32 -36.72 -9.71 -5.31
N TYR A 33 -35.75 -9.52 -6.20
CA TYR A 33 -35.89 -8.70 -7.39
C TYR A 33 -35.30 -9.42 -8.60
N GLU A 34 -36.07 -9.54 -9.68
CA GLU A 34 -35.59 -10.04 -10.96
C GLU A 34 -35.65 -8.95 -12.04
N ASN A 35 -34.84 -9.12 -13.10
CA ASN A 35 -34.85 -8.26 -14.28
C ASN A 35 -34.67 -6.77 -13.98
N ILE A 36 -33.84 -6.44 -12.99
CA ILE A 36 -33.58 -5.04 -12.62
C ILE A 36 -32.42 -4.46 -13.42
N SER A 37 -32.53 -3.18 -13.78
CA SER A 37 -31.43 -2.44 -14.41
C SER A 37 -30.36 -2.04 -13.39
N TYR A 38 -29.15 -1.75 -13.87
CA TYR A 38 -28.06 -1.23 -13.02
C TYR A 38 -28.49 0.00 -12.20
N ARG A 39 -29.23 0.94 -12.81
CA ARG A 39 -29.75 2.13 -12.12
C ARG A 39 -30.70 1.78 -10.97
N LYS A 40 -31.59 0.79 -11.17
CA LYS A 40 -32.52 0.32 -10.13
C LYS A 40 -31.76 -0.39 -9.01
N LEU A 41 -30.76 -1.21 -9.35
CA LEU A 41 -29.87 -1.89 -8.41
C LEU A 41 -29.11 -0.90 -7.51
N ILE A 42 -28.46 0.12 -8.09
CA ILE A 42 -27.74 1.14 -7.31
C ILE A 42 -28.71 1.92 -6.41
N GLY A 43 -29.91 2.21 -6.91
CA GLY A 43 -30.98 2.80 -6.12
C GLY A 43 -31.39 1.94 -4.92
N LEU A 44 -31.51 0.62 -5.10
CA LEU A 44 -31.81 -0.33 -4.03
C LEU A 44 -30.72 -0.34 -2.97
N ILE A 45 -29.45 -0.49 -3.38
CA ILE A 45 -28.29 -0.47 -2.48
C ILE A 45 -28.30 0.81 -1.63
N LYS A 46 -28.49 1.97 -2.25
CA LYS A 46 -28.49 3.26 -1.55
C LYS A 46 -29.68 3.41 -0.60
N ARG A 47 -30.92 3.14 -1.07
CA ARG A 47 -32.14 3.30 -0.26
C ARG A 47 -32.15 2.36 0.94
N LYS A 48 -31.70 1.12 0.74
CA LYS A 48 -31.70 0.08 1.78
C LYS A 48 -30.46 0.14 2.68
N LYS A 49 -29.50 1.06 2.44
CA LYS A 49 -28.24 1.16 3.21
C LYS A 49 -27.61 -0.22 3.42
N VAL A 50 -27.35 -0.91 2.30
CA VAL A 50 -26.78 -2.25 2.30
C VAL A 50 -25.38 -2.21 2.88
N ASP A 51 -25.07 -3.13 3.80
CA ASP A 51 -23.75 -3.24 4.43
C ASP A 51 -22.80 -4.09 3.58
N ILE A 52 -23.31 -5.16 2.96
CA ILE A 52 -22.52 -6.14 2.19
C ILE A 52 -23.15 -6.36 0.81
N ILE A 53 -22.31 -6.33 -0.24
CA ILE A 53 -22.67 -6.75 -1.60
C ILE A 53 -21.96 -8.07 -1.88
N ALA A 54 -22.70 -9.16 -2.04
CA ALA A 54 -22.18 -10.50 -2.29
C ALA A 54 -22.36 -10.89 -3.77
N LEU A 55 -21.29 -11.40 -4.38
CA LEU A 55 -21.22 -11.81 -5.77
C LEU A 55 -20.48 -13.14 -5.88
N ASP A 56 -20.76 -13.87 -6.95
CA ASP A 56 -19.98 -15.01 -7.38
C ASP A 56 -18.65 -14.56 -8.02
N ASN A 57 -18.70 -13.52 -8.86
CA ASN A 57 -17.58 -12.91 -9.54
C ASN A 57 -17.80 -11.39 -9.65
N ILE A 58 -16.90 -10.60 -9.08
CA ILE A 58 -17.05 -9.13 -9.07
C ILE A 58 -17.01 -8.52 -10.47
N TRP A 59 -16.37 -9.20 -11.42
CA TRP A 59 -16.23 -8.72 -12.79
C TRP A 59 -17.49 -8.89 -13.62
N GLU A 60 -18.55 -9.53 -13.10
CA GLU A 60 -19.85 -9.61 -13.76
C GLU A 60 -20.68 -8.33 -13.65
N ILE A 61 -20.36 -7.49 -12.66
CA ILE A 61 -21.00 -6.19 -12.47
C ILE A 61 -20.07 -5.05 -12.87
N PHE A 62 -18.77 -5.21 -12.60
CA PHE A 62 -17.78 -4.17 -12.84
C PHE A 62 -16.89 -4.58 -14.00
N SER A 63 -16.85 -3.79 -15.07
CA SER A 63 -15.92 -4.07 -16.17
C SER A 63 -14.46 -3.82 -15.77
N ASP A 64 -14.24 -2.91 -14.82
CA ASP A 64 -12.92 -2.56 -14.33
C ASP A 64 -12.99 -1.99 -12.90
N LYS A 65 -11.81 -1.77 -12.34
CA LYS A 65 -11.65 -1.15 -11.03
C LYS A 65 -12.23 0.28 -10.97
N ASN A 66 -12.24 1.02 -12.07
CA ASN A 66 -12.76 2.39 -12.09
C ASN A 66 -14.28 2.41 -11.94
N GLN A 67 -15.00 1.45 -12.53
CA GLN A 67 -16.44 1.29 -12.33
C GLN A 67 -16.77 0.99 -10.87
N LEU A 68 -15.99 0.13 -10.23
CA LEU A 68 -16.13 -0.16 -8.80
C LEU A 68 -15.90 1.09 -7.93
N LEU A 69 -14.88 1.91 -8.25
CA LEU A 69 -14.66 3.18 -7.56
C LEU A 69 -15.81 4.19 -7.80
N LYS A 70 -16.32 4.26 -9.04
CA LYS A 70 -17.48 5.11 -9.39
C LYS A 70 -18.73 4.70 -8.61
N LEU A 71 -18.94 3.39 -8.41
CA LEU A 71 -20.05 2.88 -7.61
C LEU A 71 -19.99 3.43 -6.18
N ILE A 72 -18.85 3.26 -5.50
CA ILE A 72 -18.65 3.73 -4.12
C ILE A 72 -18.87 5.25 -4.02
N GLN A 73 -18.36 6.01 -4.99
CA GLN A 73 -18.59 7.46 -5.05
C GLN A 73 -20.06 7.83 -5.25
N THR A 74 -20.80 7.06 -6.08
CA THR A 74 -22.21 7.32 -6.39
C THR A 74 -23.14 6.99 -5.22
N ILE A 75 -22.85 5.89 -4.51
CA ILE A 75 -23.62 5.47 -3.34
C ILE A 75 -23.40 6.45 -2.18
N GLY A 76 -22.17 6.96 -2.02
CA GLY A 76 -21.80 7.92 -0.98
C GLY A 76 -21.37 7.28 0.36
N TYR A 77 -21.31 5.95 0.40
CA TYR A 77 -20.70 5.15 1.47
C TYR A 77 -20.06 3.90 0.83
N SER A 78 -19.24 3.17 1.59
CA SER A 78 -18.50 2.00 1.08
C SER A 78 -19.03 0.70 1.67
N PRO A 79 -20.02 0.03 1.04
CA PRO A 79 -20.41 -1.32 1.42
C PRO A 79 -19.25 -2.30 1.22
N LEU A 80 -19.23 -3.38 2.01
CA LEU A 80 -18.26 -4.45 1.87
C LEU A 80 -18.61 -5.30 0.64
N LEU A 81 -17.76 -5.26 -0.39
CA LEU A 81 -17.92 -6.10 -1.56
C LEU A 81 -17.29 -7.47 -1.30
N VAL A 82 -18.05 -8.55 -1.40
CA VAL A 82 -17.64 -9.93 -1.12
C VAL A 82 -17.78 -10.76 -2.38
N GLN A 83 -16.71 -11.47 -2.73
CA GLN A 83 -16.72 -12.54 -3.73
C GLN A 83 -16.74 -13.89 -3.01
N VAL A 84 -17.84 -14.62 -3.09
CA VAL A 84 -18.04 -15.85 -2.31
C VAL A 84 -17.18 -17.01 -2.82
N THR A 85 -16.88 -17.03 -4.11
CA THR A 85 -16.12 -18.10 -4.78
C THR A 85 -14.65 -18.13 -4.37
N LYS A 86 -14.07 -16.99 -3.99
CA LYS A 86 -12.70 -16.88 -3.49
C LYS A 86 -12.66 -17.10 -1.98
N THR A 87 -12.27 -18.27 -1.53
CA THR A 87 -12.14 -18.60 -0.11
C THR A 87 -10.68 -18.66 0.33
N LYS A 88 -10.43 -18.82 1.63
CA LYS A 88 -9.09 -19.09 2.18
C LYS A 88 -8.44 -20.36 1.59
N ASP A 89 -9.26 -21.34 1.21
CA ASP A 89 -8.83 -22.65 0.73
C ASP A 89 -8.68 -22.70 -0.80
N GLY A 90 -8.86 -21.56 -1.48
CA GLY A 90 -8.83 -21.43 -2.94
C GLY A 90 -10.18 -21.05 -3.55
N GLU A 91 -10.28 -21.18 -4.88
CA GLU A 91 -11.49 -20.85 -5.64
C GLU A 91 -12.40 -22.06 -5.81
N LEU A 92 -13.68 -21.91 -5.46
CA LEU A 92 -14.72 -22.92 -5.64
C LEU A 92 -15.97 -22.31 -6.29
N PRO A 93 -16.63 -23.02 -7.23
CA PRO A 93 -17.91 -22.62 -7.78
C PRO A 93 -18.99 -22.45 -6.72
N VAL A 94 -19.97 -21.58 -6.99
CA VAL A 94 -21.07 -21.28 -6.06
C VAL A 94 -21.87 -22.54 -5.71
N GLU A 95 -22.11 -23.43 -6.67
CA GLU A 95 -22.88 -24.67 -6.47
C GLU A 95 -22.19 -25.58 -5.46
N LYS A 96 -20.86 -25.74 -5.57
CA LYS A 96 -20.08 -26.56 -4.63
C LYS A 96 -20.10 -25.95 -3.23
N LEU A 97 -19.97 -24.62 -3.13
CA LEU A 97 -20.06 -23.92 -1.85
C LEU A 97 -21.47 -24.03 -1.26
N ALA A 98 -22.51 -23.92 -2.07
CA ALA A 98 -23.89 -24.02 -1.63
C ALA A 98 -24.19 -25.41 -1.06
N ILE A 99 -23.78 -26.47 -1.75
CA ILE A 99 -23.91 -27.85 -1.26
C ILE A 99 -23.12 -28.03 0.04
N LYS A 100 -21.85 -27.60 0.07
CA LYS A 100 -20.98 -27.70 1.27
C LYS A 100 -21.58 -27.02 2.51
N HIS A 101 -22.35 -25.95 2.32
CA HIS A 101 -22.96 -25.19 3.41
C HIS A 101 -24.46 -25.49 3.65
N GLY A 102 -24.99 -26.56 3.03
CA GLY A 102 -26.37 -27.02 3.19
C GLY A 102 -27.42 -26.05 2.64
N LEU A 103 -27.05 -25.23 1.66
CA LEU A 103 -27.90 -24.22 1.04
C LEU A 103 -28.50 -24.68 -0.30
N TRP A 104 -28.03 -25.79 -0.85
CA TRP A 104 -28.47 -26.36 -2.11
C TRP A 104 -28.34 -27.88 -2.11
N THR A 105 -29.28 -28.57 -2.73
CA THR A 105 -29.34 -30.04 -2.79
C THR A 105 -28.89 -30.61 -4.15
N GLY A 106 -28.69 -29.76 -5.17
CA GLY A 106 -28.21 -30.16 -6.49
C GLY A 106 -29.03 -29.59 -7.66
N GLY A 107 -28.47 -29.63 -8.87
CA GLY A 107 -29.07 -29.07 -10.08
C GLY A 107 -28.55 -27.68 -10.46
N LYS A 108 -28.99 -27.17 -11.61
CA LYS A 108 -28.59 -25.86 -12.15
C LYS A 108 -29.31 -24.74 -11.40
N LEU A 109 -28.55 -23.76 -10.92
CA LEU A 109 -29.10 -22.58 -10.24
C LEU A 109 -29.72 -21.61 -11.25
N SER A 110 -30.90 -21.08 -10.93
CA SER A 110 -31.44 -19.88 -11.58
C SER A 110 -30.71 -18.63 -11.08
N SER A 111 -30.78 -17.52 -11.82
CA SER A 111 -30.07 -16.31 -11.40
C SER A 111 -30.55 -15.74 -10.08
N LEU A 112 -31.86 -15.85 -9.79
CA LEU A 112 -32.40 -15.46 -8.50
C LEU A 112 -31.95 -16.40 -7.36
N GLN A 113 -31.84 -17.70 -7.63
CA GLN A 113 -31.32 -18.67 -6.66
C GLN A 113 -29.83 -18.43 -6.38
N THR A 114 -29.04 -18.15 -7.41
CA THR A 114 -27.63 -17.75 -7.26
C THR A 114 -27.53 -16.51 -6.38
N ALA A 115 -28.28 -15.45 -6.69
CA ALA A 115 -28.31 -14.22 -5.89
C ALA A 115 -28.69 -14.48 -4.41
N GLU A 116 -29.65 -15.36 -4.15
CA GLU A 116 -30.00 -15.75 -2.78
C GLU A 116 -28.88 -16.52 -2.07
N ILE A 117 -28.26 -17.48 -2.76
CA ILE A 117 -27.19 -18.33 -2.21
C ILE A 117 -25.95 -17.51 -1.89
N VAL A 118 -25.49 -16.64 -2.80
CA VAL A 118 -24.30 -15.81 -2.55
C VAL A 118 -24.52 -14.86 -1.36
N ALA A 119 -25.74 -14.34 -1.18
CA ALA A 119 -26.09 -13.54 0.00
C ALA A 119 -25.98 -14.36 1.29
N LYS A 120 -26.54 -15.59 1.30
CA LYS A 120 -26.49 -16.50 2.47
C LYS A 120 -25.07 -16.98 2.77
N LEU A 121 -24.26 -17.25 1.75
CA LEU A 121 -22.85 -17.62 1.91
C LEU A 121 -22.05 -16.47 2.57
N ALA A 122 -22.24 -15.24 2.10
CA ALA A 122 -21.62 -14.07 2.72
C ALA A 122 -22.08 -13.85 4.17
N GLN A 123 -23.36 -14.10 4.48
CA GLN A 123 -23.88 -14.09 5.85
C GLN A 123 -23.18 -15.12 6.76
N LYS A 124 -22.81 -16.28 6.20
CA LYS A 124 -22.03 -17.33 6.88
C LYS A 124 -20.51 -17.09 6.85
N TYR A 125 -20.06 -15.87 6.53
CA TYR A 125 -18.64 -15.50 6.43
C TYR A 125 -17.84 -16.32 5.41
N VAL A 126 -18.50 -16.79 4.34
CA VAL A 126 -17.85 -17.55 3.26
C VAL A 126 -17.45 -16.59 2.14
N GLY A 127 -16.20 -16.68 1.70
CA GLY A 127 -15.65 -15.88 0.62
C GLY A 127 -14.58 -14.90 1.08
N SER A 128 -14.25 -13.96 0.20
CA SER A 128 -13.26 -12.92 0.43
C SER A 128 -13.82 -11.56 0.09
N TYR A 129 -13.54 -10.57 0.91
CA TYR A 129 -13.90 -9.20 0.59
C TYR A 129 -12.85 -8.53 -0.29
N VAL A 130 -13.32 -7.63 -1.14
CA VAL A 130 -12.54 -6.90 -2.12
C VAL A 130 -11.96 -5.65 -1.45
N LYS A 131 -10.65 -5.65 -1.21
CA LYS A 131 -9.95 -4.46 -0.70
C LYS A 131 -9.36 -3.64 -1.83
N ILE A 132 -9.99 -2.49 -2.06
CA ILE A 132 -9.67 -1.56 -3.15
C ILE A 132 -8.86 -0.36 -2.67
N PHE A 133 -9.00 -0.01 -1.39
CA PHE A 133 -8.28 1.07 -0.74
C PHE A 133 -7.17 0.51 0.16
N GLU A 134 -6.05 1.23 0.24
CA GLU A 134 -5.09 1.05 1.31
C GLU A 134 -5.69 1.59 2.62
N ASP A 135 -5.18 1.16 3.77
CA ASP A 135 -5.51 1.75 5.07
C ASP A 135 -4.79 3.11 5.24
N GLU A 136 -4.82 3.93 4.20
CA GLU A 136 -4.15 5.21 4.08
C GLU A 136 -5.09 6.27 3.50
N THR A 137 -4.98 7.49 4.04
CA THR A 137 -5.71 8.66 3.55
C THR A 137 -4.73 9.78 3.22
N ARG A 138 -4.89 10.36 2.03
CA ARG A 138 -4.14 11.56 1.61
C ARG A 138 -4.91 12.82 1.98
N ILE A 139 -4.27 13.70 2.74
CA ILE A 139 -4.77 15.05 3.02
C ILE A 139 -3.85 16.04 2.31
N ILE A 140 -4.36 16.70 1.28
CA ILE A 140 -3.61 17.61 0.43
C ILE A 140 -4.04 19.03 0.73
N VAL A 141 -3.10 19.88 1.09
CA VAL A 141 -3.31 21.33 1.20
C VAL A 141 -2.64 22.00 0.02
N CYS A 142 -3.43 22.60 -0.86
CA CYS A 142 -2.93 23.25 -2.06
C CYS A 142 -3.72 24.52 -2.38
N ARG A 143 -3.26 25.27 -3.37
CA ARG A 143 -3.95 26.48 -3.85
C ARG A 143 -5.33 26.13 -4.42
N GLY A 144 -6.32 26.99 -4.17
CA GLY A 144 -7.68 26.87 -4.69
C GLY A 144 -7.82 27.27 -6.17
N ARG A 145 -6.95 28.18 -6.64
CA ARG A 145 -6.93 28.73 -8.01
C ARG A 145 -5.67 28.37 -8.80
N ARG A 146 -5.80 28.30 -10.13
CA ARG A 146 -4.66 28.46 -11.06
C ARG A 146 -4.42 29.95 -11.25
N LEU A 147 -3.18 30.41 -11.14
CA LEU A 147 -2.82 31.81 -11.36
C LEU A 147 -2.64 32.04 -12.86
N GLY A 148 -3.23 33.12 -13.40
CA GLY A 148 -3.01 33.57 -14.78
C GLY A 148 -1.65 34.25 -14.99
N PRO A 149 -1.37 34.71 -16.23
CA PRO A 149 -0.15 35.47 -16.54
C PRO A 149 -0.06 36.75 -15.69
N GLY A 150 1.18 37.13 -15.34
CA GLY A 150 1.50 38.01 -14.21
C GLY A 150 1.09 39.48 -14.31
N GLY A 151 1.27 40.18 -13.19
CA GLY A 151 1.10 41.61 -12.98
C GLY A 151 1.76 42.03 -11.65
N MET A 152 1.92 43.34 -11.37
CA MET A 152 2.70 43.83 -10.21
C MET A 152 2.23 43.27 -8.86
N SER A 153 0.94 42.94 -8.70
CA SER A 153 0.37 42.41 -7.46
C SER A 153 0.47 40.87 -7.33
N SER A 154 0.84 40.16 -8.39
CA SER A 154 0.82 38.68 -8.47
C SER A 154 1.75 38.01 -7.44
N GLU A 155 2.94 38.56 -7.21
CA GLU A 155 3.90 38.03 -6.24
C GLU A 155 3.42 38.18 -4.79
N ARG A 156 2.80 39.32 -4.46
CA ARG A 156 2.19 39.54 -3.13
C ARG A 156 1.12 38.50 -2.85
N TYR A 157 0.23 38.27 -3.81
CA TYR A 157 -0.82 37.26 -3.69
C TYR A 157 -0.27 35.84 -3.55
N LYS A 158 0.75 35.46 -4.34
CA LYS A 158 1.42 34.14 -4.21
C LYS A 158 1.99 33.94 -2.81
N ARG A 159 2.65 34.95 -2.25
CA ARG A 159 3.24 34.91 -0.90
C ARG A 159 2.16 34.70 0.16
N ASN A 160 1.07 35.46 0.09
CA ASN A 160 -0.04 35.32 1.05
C ASN A 160 -0.62 33.90 1.03
N ILE A 161 -0.91 33.37 -0.17
CA ILE A 161 -1.42 32.00 -0.31
C ILE A 161 -0.43 30.97 0.27
N ASN A 162 0.86 31.10 0.03
CA ASN A 162 1.85 30.16 0.55
C ASN A 162 1.93 30.18 2.09
N LEU A 163 1.76 31.36 2.71
CA LEU A 163 1.69 31.50 4.16
C LEU A 163 0.40 30.88 4.72
N MET A 164 -0.73 31.06 4.04
CA MET A 164 -1.99 30.40 4.41
C MET A 164 -1.87 28.88 4.36
N ILE A 165 -1.28 28.31 3.30
CA ILE A 165 -1.03 26.87 3.18
C ILE A 165 -0.15 26.40 4.35
N GLN A 166 0.91 27.14 4.68
CA GLN A 166 1.78 26.81 5.82
C GLN A 166 1.02 26.82 7.15
N ARG A 167 0.17 27.82 7.39
CA ARG A 167 -0.66 27.92 8.60
C ARG A 167 -1.61 26.73 8.73
N ILE A 168 -2.37 26.43 7.67
CA ILE A 168 -3.30 25.29 7.62
C ILE A 168 -2.56 23.97 7.82
N THR A 169 -1.40 23.80 7.18
CA THR A 169 -0.56 22.59 7.34
C THR A 169 -0.17 22.38 8.79
N ARG A 170 0.26 23.44 9.50
CA ARG A 170 0.61 23.37 10.92
C ARG A 170 -0.60 23.02 11.80
N GLN A 171 -1.77 23.56 11.48
CA GLN A 171 -3.01 23.24 12.20
C GLN A 171 -3.43 21.78 12.02
N ILE A 172 -3.39 21.27 10.79
CA ILE A 172 -3.65 19.86 10.48
C ILE A 172 -2.67 18.97 11.23
N LYS A 173 -1.37 19.29 11.19
CA LYS A 173 -0.34 18.56 11.94
C LYS A 173 -0.68 18.47 13.42
N LYS A 174 -0.96 19.59 14.08
CA LYS A 174 -1.37 19.63 15.50
C LYS A 174 -2.61 18.78 15.78
N THR A 175 -3.57 18.78 14.86
CA THR A 175 -4.81 18.01 15.00
C THR A 175 -4.54 16.50 14.90
N LEU A 176 -3.69 16.07 13.96
CA LEU A 176 -3.29 14.68 13.83
C LEU A 176 -2.48 14.20 15.05
N ASP A 177 -1.52 15.01 15.49
CA ASP A 177 -0.71 14.75 16.68
C ASP A 177 -1.60 14.60 17.92
N LYS A 178 -2.57 15.51 18.14
CA LYS A 178 -3.51 15.46 19.28
C LYS A 178 -4.38 14.19 19.29
N ASN A 179 -4.70 13.64 18.13
CA ASN A 179 -5.53 12.44 18.00
C ASN A 179 -4.70 11.14 17.89
N ASN A 180 -3.37 11.20 18.10
CA ASN A 180 -2.46 10.06 17.96
C ASN A 180 -2.56 9.36 16.60
N ILE A 181 -2.75 10.15 15.53
CA ILE A 181 -2.88 9.61 14.17
C ILE A 181 -1.52 9.69 13.48
N ASP A 182 -0.95 8.54 13.13
CA ASP A 182 0.34 8.47 12.46
C ASP A 182 0.26 8.97 11.00
N TYR A 183 1.28 9.71 10.57
CA TYR A 183 1.35 10.26 9.22
C TYR A 183 2.80 10.47 8.75
N ASP A 184 2.96 10.63 7.43
CA ASP A 184 4.12 11.25 6.81
C ASP A 184 3.73 12.57 6.16
N LEU A 185 4.59 13.58 6.27
CA LEU A 185 4.34 14.93 5.78
C LEU A 185 5.36 15.32 4.70
N PHE A 186 4.86 15.53 3.49
CA PHE A 186 5.62 16.03 2.35
C PHE A 186 5.29 17.51 2.12
N ILE A 187 6.31 18.37 2.12
CA ILE A 187 6.15 19.83 1.97
C ILE A 187 6.94 20.30 0.76
N SER A 188 6.24 20.92 -0.20
CA SER A 188 6.88 21.68 -1.27
C SER A 188 7.09 23.12 -0.80
N LYS A 189 8.34 23.48 -0.52
CA LYS A 189 8.72 24.82 -0.04
C LYS A 189 8.74 25.84 -1.19
N SER A 190 8.52 27.11 -0.83
CA SER A 190 8.79 28.29 -1.65
C SER A 190 9.68 29.26 -0.87
N ASN A 191 10.16 30.33 -1.52
CA ASN A 191 10.93 31.40 -0.85
C ASN A 191 10.24 31.91 0.42
N ILE A 192 8.90 31.99 0.38
CA ILE A 192 8.05 32.30 1.55
C ILE A 192 6.92 31.28 1.61
N GLY A 193 6.71 30.66 2.78
CA GLY A 193 5.63 29.70 3.03
C GLY A 193 5.74 28.39 2.26
N PHE A 194 4.63 27.67 2.10
CA PHE A 194 4.55 26.39 1.41
C PHE A 194 3.75 26.51 0.10
N LYS A 195 4.28 25.98 -1.00
CA LYS A 195 3.53 25.86 -2.27
C LYS A 195 2.40 24.83 -2.15
N ARG A 196 2.66 23.75 -1.44
CA ARG A 196 1.75 22.61 -1.21
C ARG A 196 2.25 21.80 -0.03
N SER A 197 1.33 21.19 0.72
CA SER A 197 1.64 20.08 1.61
C SER A 197 0.76 18.86 1.32
N LEU A 198 1.28 17.70 1.66
CA LEU A 198 0.59 16.42 1.58
C LEU A 198 0.89 15.64 2.86
N PHE A 199 -0.16 15.28 3.57
CA PHE A 199 -0.11 14.25 4.60
C PHE A 199 -0.53 12.92 3.98
N ILE A 200 0.27 11.88 4.20
CA ILE A 200 -0.18 10.50 4.03
C ILE A 200 -0.42 9.96 5.43
N VAL A 201 -1.68 9.72 5.76
CA VAL A 201 -2.12 9.35 7.09
C VAL A 201 -2.46 7.87 7.11
N TYR A 202 -1.95 7.12 8.10
CA TYR A 202 -2.04 5.66 8.17
C TYR A 202 -3.33 5.18 8.83
N VAL A 203 -4.46 5.74 8.40
CA VAL A 203 -5.79 5.32 8.81
C VAL A 203 -6.75 5.44 7.61
N PRO A 204 -7.80 4.62 7.57
CA PRO A 204 -8.80 4.70 6.51
C PRO A 204 -9.60 6.00 6.61
N ARG A 205 -10.27 6.39 5.51
CA ARG A 205 -10.94 7.70 5.37
C ARG A 205 -11.98 7.94 6.46
N GLU A 206 -12.62 6.86 6.88
CA GLU A 206 -13.67 6.77 7.87
C GLU A 206 -13.23 7.38 9.20
N ARG A 207 -12.01 7.05 9.63
CA ARG A 207 -11.42 7.52 10.91
C ARG A 207 -11.04 9.01 10.89
N ILE A 208 -10.95 9.62 9.70
CA ILE A 208 -10.64 11.05 9.54
C ILE A 208 -11.91 11.91 9.51
N TYR A 209 -13.10 11.33 9.31
CA TYR A 209 -14.35 12.11 9.37
C TYR A 209 -14.51 12.79 10.73
N GLY A 210 -15.01 14.03 10.71
CA GLY A 210 -15.16 14.85 11.91
C GLY A 210 -13.86 15.49 12.43
N ILE A 211 -12.71 14.83 12.27
CA ILE A 211 -11.41 15.32 12.74
C ILE A 211 -10.85 16.40 11.80
N ILE A 212 -10.83 16.13 10.50
CA ILE A 212 -10.40 17.09 9.47
C ILE A 212 -11.47 17.14 8.39
N LYS A 213 -12.02 18.34 8.17
CA LYS A 213 -13.04 18.57 7.14
C LYS A 213 -12.39 19.00 5.82
N PRO A 214 -12.87 18.48 4.67
CA PRO A 214 -12.49 19.05 3.38
C PRO A 214 -12.94 20.51 3.33
N PHE A 215 -12.15 21.35 2.68
CA PHE A 215 -12.37 22.79 2.63
C PHE A 215 -11.98 23.30 1.25
N LYS A 216 -12.76 24.23 0.69
CA LYS A 216 -12.41 24.87 -0.58
C LYS A 216 -12.79 26.34 -0.50
N SER A 217 -11.79 27.21 -0.47
CA SER A 217 -11.96 28.64 -0.68
C SER A 217 -11.36 29.06 -2.02
N HIS A 218 -11.52 30.33 -2.36
CA HIS A 218 -10.90 30.94 -3.53
C HIS A 218 -9.36 30.77 -3.54
N ASP A 219 -8.72 30.89 -2.38
CA ASP A 219 -7.26 30.92 -2.27
C ASP A 219 -6.63 29.57 -1.96
N VAL A 220 -7.25 28.76 -1.09
CA VAL A 220 -6.70 27.49 -0.60
C VAL A 220 -7.78 26.41 -0.55
N GLN A 221 -7.39 25.18 -0.79
CA GLN A 221 -8.25 24.01 -0.61
C GLN A 221 -7.54 22.90 0.17
N ILE A 222 -8.34 22.17 0.95
CA ILE A 222 -7.99 20.94 1.66
C ILE A 222 -8.77 19.81 0.98
N VAL A 223 -8.02 18.93 0.32
CA VAL A 223 -8.57 17.77 -0.39
C VAL A 223 -8.21 16.50 0.39
N ILE A 224 -9.22 15.72 0.78
CA ILE A 224 -9.04 14.46 1.51
C ILE A 224 -9.48 13.32 0.60
N LYS A 225 -8.58 12.38 0.33
CA LYS A 225 -8.85 11.24 -0.58
C LYS A 225 -8.29 9.94 0.02
N PRO A 226 -9.05 8.83 0.01
CA PRO A 226 -8.46 7.53 0.32
C PRO A 226 -7.41 7.16 -0.72
N VAL A 227 -6.39 6.40 -0.32
CA VAL A 227 -5.41 5.86 -1.25
C VAL A 227 -6.00 4.60 -1.88
N VAL A 228 -6.13 4.61 -3.21
CA VAL A 228 -6.54 3.43 -3.96
C VAL A 228 -5.32 2.52 -4.12
N LYS A 229 -5.49 1.22 -3.89
CA LYS A 229 -4.46 0.21 -4.20
C LYS A 229 -4.10 0.24 -5.68
N ASN A 230 -2.99 -0.37 -6.10
CA ASN A 230 -2.74 -0.59 -7.53
C ASN A 230 -3.62 -1.74 -8.06
N GLU A 231 -3.56 -2.88 -7.38
CA GLU A 231 -4.35 -4.08 -7.70
C GLU A 231 -5.49 -4.26 -6.69
N ILE A 232 -6.46 -5.09 -7.04
CA ILE A 232 -7.50 -5.51 -6.11
C ILE A 232 -6.96 -6.68 -5.29
N GLU A 233 -7.08 -6.61 -3.97
CA GLU A 233 -6.73 -7.70 -3.07
C GLU A 233 -7.99 -8.37 -2.55
N PHE A 234 -8.04 -9.70 -2.60
CA PHE A 234 -9.10 -10.51 -2.00
C PHE A 234 -8.63 -10.99 -0.64
N VAL A 235 -9.37 -10.62 0.40
CA VAL A 235 -9.01 -10.94 1.77
C VAL A 235 -10.07 -11.88 2.34
N PRO A 236 -9.74 -13.13 2.70
CA PRO A 236 -10.72 -14.07 3.20
C PRO A 236 -11.42 -13.54 4.44
N LEU A 237 -12.74 -13.68 4.46
CA LEU A 237 -13.55 -13.31 5.61
C LEU A 237 -13.10 -14.11 6.84
N GLY A 238 -13.05 -13.45 7.99
CA GLY A 238 -12.55 -14.04 9.25
C GLY A 238 -11.02 -14.01 9.43
N THR A 239 -10.25 -13.47 8.48
CA THR A 239 -8.79 -13.35 8.62
C THR A 239 -8.39 -11.97 9.16
N SER A 240 -7.53 -11.91 10.17
CA SER A 240 -6.91 -10.65 10.59
C SER A 240 -5.84 -10.20 9.57
N TYR A 241 -5.88 -8.93 9.18
CA TYR A 241 -5.05 -8.31 8.13
C TYR A 241 -3.53 -8.45 8.38
N SER A 242 -3.13 -8.50 9.65
CA SER A 242 -1.74 -8.55 10.10
C SER A 242 -1.05 -9.86 9.71
N SER A 243 -1.77 -10.98 9.78
CA SER A 243 -1.26 -12.33 9.52
C SER A 243 -0.87 -12.54 8.05
N ALA A 244 -1.69 -12.09 7.09
CA ALA A 244 -1.45 -12.33 5.66
C ALA A 244 -0.21 -11.61 5.13
N ARG A 245 0.10 -10.41 5.66
CA ARG A 245 1.29 -9.62 5.26
C ARG A 245 2.58 -10.19 5.84
N LEU A 246 2.51 -10.73 7.07
CA LEU A 246 3.61 -11.44 7.73
C LEU A 246 3.84 -12.85 7.16
N MET A 247 2.87 -13.49 6.51
CA MET A 247 3.08 -14.82 5.92
C MET A 247 3.95 -14.82 4.65
N LYS A 248 4.23 -13.68 4.04
CA LYS A 248 5.24 -13.54 2.97
C LYS A 248 6.68 -13.34 3.49
N SER A 249 6.92 -13.56 4.79
CA SER A 249 8.21 -13.26 5.46
C SER A 249 9.37 -14.21 5.13
N GLY A 250 9.21 -15.19 4.25
CA GLY A 250 10.27 -16.08 3.77
C GLY A 250 11.19 -15.47 2.68
N GLY A 251 11.13 -14.15 2.45
CA GLY A 251 11.88 -13.48 1.40
C GLY A 251 13.39 -13.43 1.68
N LYS A 252 14.20 -13.49 0.61
CA LYS A 252 15.67 -13.37 0.67
C LYS A 252 16.09 -12.07 1.40
N PRO A 253 17.11 -12.08 2.27
CA PRO A 253 17.51 -10.89 3.01
C PRO A 253 18.18 -9.84 2.10
N LEU A 254 17.84 -8.58 2.32
CA LEU A 254 18.22 -7.45 1.48
C LEU A 254 18.89 -6.32 2.29
N ILE A 255 19.84 -5.65 1.64
CA ILE A 255 20.36 -4.34 2.03
C ILE A 255 19.59 -3.29 1.21
N VAL A 256 19.00 -2.31 1.90
CA VAL A 256 18.10 -1.33 1.29
C VAL A 256 18.63 0.08 1.50
N GLY A 257 18.99 0.79 0.43
CA GLY A 257 19.29 2.22 0.48
C GLY A 257 18.03 3.05 0.30
N ILE A 258 17.82 4.05 1.17
CA ILE A 258 16.67 4.97 1.11
C ILE A 258 17.17 6.41 1.12
N ASP A 259 16.82 7.17 0.08
CA ASP A 259 16.93 8.62 0.04
C ASP A 259 15.53 9.23 0.27
N PRO A 260 15.18 9.69 1.49
CA PRO A 260 13.84 10.17 1.81
C PRO A 260 13.61 11.62 1.34
N GLY A 261 12.44 11.88 0.76
CA GLY A 261 12.09 13.24 0.33
C GLY A 261 10.75 13.30 -0.40
N ILE A 262 10.46 14.45 -1.04
CA ILE A 262 9.30 14.56 -1.96
C ILE A 262 9.44 13.52 -3.08
N VAL A 263 10.65 13.33 -3.58
CA VAL A 263 11.03 12.16 -4.37
C VAL A 263 11.80 11.25 -3.41
N THR A 264 11.38 10.00 -3.31
CA THR A 264 12.07 8.99 -2.50
C THR A 264 12.81 8.06 -3.44
N GLY A 265 14.13 7.96 -3.28
CA GLY A 265 14.96 6.97 -3.95
C GLY A 265 15.03 5.68 -3.13
N ILE A 266 14.96 4.53 -3.80
CA ILE A 266 15.12 3.20 -3.20
C ILE A 266 16.11 2.41 -4.04
N ALA A 267 17.06 1.78 -3.37
CA ALA A 267 17.96 0.79 -3.97
C ALA A 267 17.95 -0.50 -3.14
N LEU A 268 17.75 -1.64 -3.80
CA LEU A 268 17.73 -2.97 -3.17
C LEU A 268 18.93 -3.78 -3.63
N LEU A 269 19.74 -4.25 -2.68
CA LEU A 269 20.89 -5.12 -2.91
C LEU A 269 20.72 -6.44 -2.15
N THR A 270 21.25 -7.52 -2.70
CA THR A 270 21.47 -8.78 -1.98
C THR A 270 22.59 -8.64 -0.94
N LEU A 271 22.73 -9.62 -0.03
CA LEU A 271 23.85 -9.66 0.92
C LEU A 271 25.22 -9.88 0.25
N ASP A 272 25.24 -10.32 -1.01
CA ASP A 272 26.46 -10.47 -1.81
C ASP A 272 26.84 -9.18 -2.54
N GLY A 273 25.98 -8.16 -2.46
CA GLY A 273 26.20 -6.87 -3.11
C GLY A 273 25.68 -6.79 -4.54
N LYS A 274 25.00 -7.83 -5.06
CA LYS A 274 24.31 -7.75 -6.36
C LYS A 274 23.05 -6.87 -6.25
N PRO A 275 22.82 -5.93 -7.17
CA PRO A 275 21.64 -5.09 -7.13
C PRO A 275 20.42 -5.77 -7.77
N LEU A 276 19.24 -5.53 -7.20
CA LEU A 276 17.96 -6.09 -7.65
C LEU A 276 17.03 -5.03 -8.25
N LEU A 277 16.99 -3.84 -7.64
CA LEU A 277 16.07 -2.78 -8.03
C LEU A 277 16.64 -1.42 -7.63
N VAL A 278 16.57 -0.44 -8.52
CA VAL A 278 16.84 0.97 -8.22
C VAL A 278 15.74 1.80 -8.84
N ILE A 279 15.00 2.55 -8.02
CA ILE A 279 13.88 3.37 -8.48
C ILE A 279 13.77 4.66 -7.67
N SER A 280 13.13 5.68 -8.23
CA SER A 280 12.67 6.84 -7.48
C SER A 280 11.20 7.13 -7.77
N ARG A 281 10.45 7.56 -6.74
CA ARG A 281 9.03 7.93 -6.90
C ARG A 281 8.66 9.12 -6.03
N ARG A 282 7.72 9.94 -6.52
CA ARG A 282 7.21 11.10 -5.78
C ARG A 282 6.16 10.70 -4.75
N ASN A 283 6.23 11.30 -3.56
CA ASN A 283 5.27 11.15 -2.45
C ASN A 283 5.02 9.68 -2.09
N LEU A 284 6.11 8.91 -1.97
CA LEU A 284 6.03 7.49 -1.68
C LEU A 284 5.70 7.27 -0.19
N SER A 285 4.63 6.54 0.11
CA SER A 285 4.27 6.21 1.50
C SER A 285 5.17 5.11 2.05
N ARG A 286 5.27 4.99 3.37
CA ARG A 286 6.00 3.88 4.02
C ARG A 286 5.43 2.53 3.63
N ASN A 287 4.12 2.35 3.55
CA ASN A 287 3.57 1.05 3.12
C ASN A 287 3.92 0.74 1.67
N ALA A 288 3.98 1.75 0.79
CA ALA A 288 4.44 1.55 -0.57
C ALA A 288 5.92 1.12 -0.61
N VAL A 289 6.79 1.74 0.20
CA VAL A 289 8.20 1.31 0.33
C VAL A 289 8.30 -0.12 0.86
N VAL A 290 7.55 -0.44 1.93
CA VAL A 290 7.51 -1.77 2.54
C VAL A 290 7.04 -2.81 1.52
N LYS A 291 6.02 -2.50 0.71
CA LYS A 291 5.55 -3.38 -0.35
C LYS A 291 6.64 -3.63 -1.39
N ILE A 292 7.28 -2.58 -1.90
CA ILE A 292 8.38 -2.69 -2.88
C ILE A 292 9.50 -3.59 -2.36
N ILE A 293 9.90 -3.43 -1.09
CA ILE A 293 10.92 -4.27 -0.48
C ILE A 293 10.42 -5.72 -0.35
N SER A 294 9.19 -5.91 0.15
CA SER A 294 8.59 -7.22 0.41
C SER A 294 8.36 -8.03 -0.86
N ASP A 295 8.08 -7.37 -1.99
CA ASP A 295 7.93 -8.01 -3.29
C ASP A 295 9.28 -8.57 -3.81
N CYS A 296 10.41 -8.06 -3.32
CA CYS A 296 11.75 -8.54 -3.67
C CYS A 296 12.42 -9.42 -2.60
N GLY A 297 12.05 -9.26 -1.33
CA GLY A 297 12.70 -9.95 -0.21
C GLY A 297 12.39 -9.30 1.15
N LYS A 298 13.31 -9.43 2.12
CA LYS A 298 13.16 -8.87 3.46
C LYS A 298 14.32 -7.94 3.79
N ALA A 299 14.05 -6.68 4.12
CA ALA A 299 15.11 -5.78 4.57
C ALA A 299 15.70 -6.28 5.89
N VAL A 300 17.02 -6.48 5.92
CA VAL A 300 17.79 -6.77 7.16
C VAL A 300 18.71 -5.62 7.54
N LEU A 301 19.07 -4.79 6.55
CA LEU A 301 19.87 -3.58 6.74
C LEU A 301 19.28 -2.45 5.91
N ILE A 302 18.97 -1.32 6.53
CA ILE A 302 18.50 -0.11 5.86
C ILE A 302 19.56 0.97 5.96
N ALA A 303 19.96 1.55 4.84
CA ALA A 303 21.02 2.53 4.72
C ALA A 303 20.50 3.91 4.29
N THR A 304 21.12 4.96 4.81
CA THR A 304 20.90 6.35 4.41
C THR A 304 22.26 7.06 4.23
N ASP A 305 22.27 8.16 3.52
CA ASP A 305 23.46 8.96 3.20
C ASP A 305 23.82 10.01 4.27
N VAL A 306 23.01 10.10 5.34
CA VAL A 306 23.18 11.07 6.43
C VAL A 306 23.32 10.40 7.81
N PRO A 307 24.08 10.99 8.75
CA PRO A 307 24.29 10.39 10.07
C PRO A 307 23.03 10.28 10.93
N LYS A 308 22.10 11.23 10.78
CA LYS A 308 20.83 11.26 11.52
C LYS A 308 19.71 10.80 10.58
N PRO A 309 19.25 9.55 10.65
CA PRO A 309 18.22 9.05 9.74
C PRO A 309 16.92 9.82 9.96
N SER A 310 16.10 9.93 8.92
CA SER A 310 14.78 10.57 9.06
C SER A 310 13.80 9.67 9.83
N GLN A 311 12.71 10.24 10.34
CA GLN A 311 11.64 9.44 10.96
C GLN A 311 11.04 8.43 9.97
N PHE A 312 11.00 8.77 8.69
CA PHE A 312 10.57 7.88 7.61
C PHE A 312 11.44 6.62 7.54
N VAL A 313 12.76 6.78 7.49
CA VAL A 313 13.73 5.66 7.48
C VAL A 313 13.63 4.84 8.76
N ARG A 314 13.58 5.48 9.93
CA ARG A 314 13.45 4.78 11.23
C ARG A 314 12.19 3.92 11.31
N LYS A 315 11.04 4.43 10.87
CA LYS A 315 9.78 3.69 10.90
C LYS A 315 9.79 2.50 9.93
N ILE A 316 10.38 2.63 8.75
CA ILE A 316 10.53 1.50 7.82
C ILE A 316 11.45 0.43 8.42
N ALA A 317 12.57 0.83 9.01
CA ALA A 317 13.47 -0.11 9.69
C ALA A 317 12.78 -0.87 10.82
N ALA A 318 11.98 -0.17 11.64
CA ALA A 318 11.18 -0.78 12.69
C ALA A 318 10.15 -1.79 12.16
N ILE A 319 9.47 -1.50 11.04
CA ILE A 319 8.52 -2.43 10.41
C ILE A 319 9.19 -3.75 10.01
N PHE A 320 10.42 -3.71 9.51
CA PHE A 320 11.16 -4.91 9.11
C PHE A 320 11.95 -5.56 10.26
N GLY A 321 12.11 -4.86 11.40
CA GLY A 321 13.09 -5.25 12.43
C GLY A 321 14.54 -5.20 11.92
N ALA A 322 14.83 -4.28 11.00
CA ALA A 322 16.11 -4.15 10.31
C ALA A 322 17.06 -3.19 11.04
N ASN A 323 18.36 -3.47 11.00
CA ASN A 323 19.39 -2.54 11.48
C ASN A 323 19.48 -1.34 10.53
N ILE A 324 19.86 -0.16 11.06
CA ILE A 324 20.07 1.04 10.26
C ILE A 324 21.57 1.29 10.13
N TYR A 325 22.07 1.30 8.89
CA TYR A 325 23.39 1.80 8.57
C TYR A 325 23.34 3.31 8.36
N VAL A 326 24.22 4.02 9.07
CA VAL A 326 24.43 5.47 8.93
C VAL A 326 25.92 5.75 8.75
N PRO A 327 26.31 6.69 7.88
CA PRO A 327 27.69 7.12 7.76
C PRO A 327 28.07 8.04 8.94
N SER A 328 29.37 8.15 9.24
CA SER A 328 29.87 9.05 10.29
C SER A 328 29.67 10.53 9.97
N ARG A 329 29.70 10.88 8.67
CA ARG A 329 29.41 12.21 8.13
C ARG A 329 28.54 12.07 6.89
N PRO A 330 27.79 13.13 6.50
CA PRO A 330 27.04 13.10 5.23
C PRO A 330 27.95 12.74 4.06
N ILE A 331 27.51 11.82 3.20
CA ILE A 331 28.30 11.38 2.05
C ILE A 331 28.33 12.50 1.00
N PRO A 332 29.51 13.03 0.60
CA PRO A 332 29.61 14.08 -0.42
C PRO A 332 29.07 13.63 -1.78
N ILE A 333 28.54 14.57 -2.57
CA ILE A 333 27.93 14.27 -3.87
C ILE A 333 28.95 13.65 -4.83
N GLU A 334 30.19 14.13 -4.82
CA GLU A 334 31.29 13.60 -5.64
C GLU A 334 31.59 12.14 -5.26
N GLU A 335 31.59 11.82 -3.96
CA GLU A 335 31.80 10.45 -3.47
C GLU A 335 30.65 9.54 -3.93
N LYS A 336 29.39 9.99 -3.81
CA LYS A 336 28.22 9.24 -4.29
C LYS A 336 28.32 8.94 -5.79
N ARG A 337 28.68 9.95 -6.61
CA ARG A 337 28.87 9.80 -8.06
C ARG A 337 29.94 8.75 -8.37
N ARG A 338 31.11 8.84 -7.74
CA ARG A 338 32.22 7.91 -7.96
C ARG A 338 31.84 6.47 -7.59
N LEU A 339 31.19 6.27 -6.44
CA LEU A 339 30.74 4.96 -5.98
C LEU A 339 29.76 4.34 -6.98
N VAL A 340 28.74 5.08 -7.38
CA VAL A 340 27.73 4.59 -8.32
C VAL A 340 28.34 4.33 -9.69
N GLN A 341 29.17 5.22 -10.24
CA GLN A 341 29.82 5.00 -11.53
C GLN A 341 30.69 3.75 -11.55
N THR A 342 31.47 3.51 -10.49
CA THR A 342 32.30 2.31 -10.38
C THR A 342 31.44 1.05 -10.33
N TYR A 343 30.35 1.11 -9.57
CA TYR A 343 29.41 0.00 -9.39
C TYR A 343 28.64 -0.33 -10.68
N LEU A 344 28.23 0.68 -11.45
CA LEU A 344 27.52 0.49 -12.72
C LEU A 344 28.39 -0.14 -13.82
N LYS A 345 29.73 -0.05 -13.74
CA LYS A 345 30.63 -0.79 -14.64
C LYS A 345 30.54 -2.30 -14.43
N GLU A 346 30.28 -2.74 -13.20
CA GLU A 346 30.10 -4.15 -12.85
C GLU A 346 28.66 -4.62 -13.12
N TYR A 347 27.68 -3.72 -12.99
CA TYR A 347 26.25 -4.01 -13.07
C TYR A 347 25.55 -3.16 -14.14
N SER A 348 25.87 -3.39 -15.41
CA SER A 348 25.41 -2.57 -16.54
C SER A 348 23.91 -2.65 -16.85
N TRP A 349 23.18 -3.63 -16.30
CA TRP A 349 21.74 -3.78 -16.51
C TRP A 349 20.88 -2.86 -15.63
N ILE A 350 21.50 -2.07 -14.75
CA ILE A 350 20.80 -1.08 -13.93
C ILE A 350 21.05 0.30 -14.48
N ASP A 351 19.96 1.02 -14.68
CA ASP A 351 20.02 2.42 -15.06
C ASP A 351 19.76 3.32 -13.84
N VAL A 352 20.54 4.40 -13.73
CA VAL A 352 20.42 5.41 -12.68
C VAL A 352 20.12 6.74 -13.36
N THR A 353 18.84 7.08 -13.42
CA THR A 353 18.35 8.20 -14.23
C THR A 353 18.32 9.53 -13.48
N ASP A 354 18.39 9.51 -12.14
CA ASP A 354 18.24 10.71 -11.33
C ASP A 354 19.09 10.71 -10.04
N SER A 355 19.19 11.88 -9.40
CA SER A 355 19.98 12.07 -8.18
C SER A 355 19.48 11.27 -6.99
N HIS A 356 18.17 11.01 -6.88
CA HIS A 356 17.60 10.28 -5.76
C HIS A 356 17.90 8.79 -5.87
N GLN A 357 17.83 8.23 -7.08
CA GLN A 357 18.31 6.87 -7.37
C GLN A 357 19.79 6.73 -7.04
N ARG A 358 20.62 7.68 -7.50
CA ARG A 358 22.06 7.69 -7.21
C ARG A 358 22.32 7.72 -5.70
N ASP A 359 21.64 8.58 -4.96
CA ASP A 359 21.90 8.78 -3.54
C ASP A 359 21.44 7.58 -2.70
N ALA A 360 20.30 6.97 -3.07
CA ALA A 360 19.84 5.71 -2.48
C ALA A 360 20.82 4.55 -2.77
N LEU A 361 21.26 4.41 -4.03
CA LEU A 361 22.21 3.36 -4.43
C LEU A 361 23.57 3.54 -3.75
N ALA A 362 24.10 4.76 -3.69
CA ALA A 362 25.35 5.07 -2.99
C ALA A 362 25.27 4.68 -1.51
N SER A 363 24.13 4.93 -0.85
CA SER A 363 23.90 4.53 0.55
C SER A 363 23.94 3.02 0.72
N ALA A 364 23.28 2.27 -0.17
CA ALA A 364 23.27 0.81 -0.13
C ALA A 364 24.66 0.20 -0.38
N ILE A 365 25.40 0.73 -1.38
CA ILE A 365 26.78 0.31 -1.69
C ILE A 365 27.71 0.56 -0.50
N LYS A 366 27.59 1.73 0.14
CA LYS A 366 28.42 2.09 1.30
C LYS A 366 28.14 1.16 2.48
N ALA A 367 26.87 0.85 2.72
CA ALA A 367 26.45 -0.11 3.74
C ALA A 367 27.04 -1.50 3.46
N TYR A 368 26.86 -2.05 2.25
CA TYR A 368 27.46 -3.33 1.86
C TYR A 368 28.99 -3.33 2.04
N SER A 369 29.67 -2.27 1.61
CA SER A 369 31.13 -2.15 1.71
C SER A 369 31.62 -2.22 3.16
N SER A 370 30.84 -1.70 4.12
CA SER A 370 31.19 -1.75 5.55
C SER A 370 31.13 -3.17 6.14
N PHE A 371 30.32 -4.06 5.54
CA PHE A 371 30.19 -5.45 5.96
C PHE A 371 30.98 -6.44 5.10
N ARG A 372 31.41 -6.05 3.89
CA ARG A 372 32.07 -6.91 2.89
C ARG A 372 33.24 -7.72 3.47
N GLN A 373 34.13 -7.08 4.23
CA GLN A 373 35.27 -7.78 4.85
C GLN A 373 34.83 -8.79 5.91
N LYS A 374 33.79 -8.46 6.70
CA LYS A 374 33.24 -9.36 7.72
C LYS A 374 32.56 -10.57 7.07
N PHE A 375 31.80 -10.35 5.99
CA PHE A 375 31.16 -11.43 5.23
C PHE A 375 32.17 -12.39 4.61
N LYS A 376 33.25 -11.88 4.00
CA LYS A 376 34.32 -12.74 3.46
C LYS A 376 34.98 -13.61 4.53
N ARG A 377 35.35 -13.01 5.67
CA ARG A 377 35.94 -13.75 6.80
C ARG A 377 34.98 -14.82 7.34
N LEU A 378 33.70 -14.49 7.46
CA LEU A 378 32.67 -15.43 7.89
C LEU A 378 32.53 -16.62 6.92
N GLU A 379 32.50 -16.35 5.62
CA GLU A 379 32.44 -17.39 4.58
C GLU A 379 33.65 -18.34 4.64
N GLU A 380 34.86 -17.79 4.86
CA GLU A 380 36.08 -18.58 5.01
C GLU A 380 36.03 -19.47 6.27
N GLU A 381 35.60 -18.93 7.41
CA GLU A 381 35.50 -19.70 8.67
C GLU A 381 34.45 -20.82 8.59
N ILE A 382 33.27 -20.53 8.03
CA ILE A 382 32.21 -21.54 7.85
C ILE A 382 32.70 -22.67 6.94
N ARG A 383 33.38 -22.35 5.83
CA ARG A 383 33.94 -23.35 4.92
C ARG A 383 35.04 -24.19 5.56
N LYS A 384 35.96 -23.57 6.31
CA LYS A 384 37.07 -24.27 6.98
C LYS A 384 36.58 -25.26 8.03
N LYS A 385 35.53 -24.91 8.77
CA LYS A 385 35.00 -25.71 9.88
C LYS A 385 33.82 -26.62 9.50
N LEU A 386 33.38 -26.61 8.24
CA LEU A 386 32.24 -27.38 7.74
C LEU A 386 30.96 -27.19 8.57
N LEU A 387 30.72 -25.95 9.03
CA LEU A 387 29.59 -25.64 9.91
C LEU A 387 28.26 -25.83 9.17
N ASN A 388 27.27 -26.43 9.84
CA ASN A 388 25.94 -26.66 9.29
C ASN A 388 25.04 -25.41 9.46
N VAL A 389 25.45 -24.30 8.86
CA VAL A 389 24.69 -23.04 8.85
C VAL A 389 24.64 -22.45 7.45
N SER A 390 23.48 -21.93 7.07
CA SER A 390 23.35 -21.19 5.82
C SER A 390 24.19 -19.92 5.88
N LEU A 391 25.06 -19.71 4.87
CA LEU A 391 25.84 -18.47 4.73
C LEU A 391 24.95 -17.22 4.80
N THR A 392 23.74 -17.31 4.29
CA THR A 392 22.78 -16.21 4.30
C THR A 392 22.33 -15.85 5.71
N GLU A 393 22.02 -16.86 6.53
CA GLU A 393 21.60 -16.68 7.93
C GLU A 393 22.75 -16.14 8.78
N ALA A 394 23.94 -16.70 8.61
CA ALA A 394 25.14 -16.24 9.31
C ALA A 394 25.47 -14.77 8.98
N LYS A 395 25.35 -14.35 7.72
CA LYS A 395 25.51 -12.92 7.33
C LYS A 395 24.47 -12.02 8.03
N VAL A 396 23.22 -12.48 8.17
CA VAL A 396 22.18 -11.75 8.91
C VAL A 396 22.52 -11.61 10.39
N MET A 397 23.09 -12.64 11.03
CA MET A 397 23.55 -12.55 12.41
C MET A 397 24.66 -11.52 12.60
N VAL A 398 25.62 -11.46 11.67
CA VAL A 398 26.66 -10.42 11.67
C VAL A 398 26.07 -9.02 11.55
N ILE A 399 25.04 -8.84 10.73
CA ILE A 399 24.33 -7.55 10.60
C ILE A 399 23.64 -7.17 11.92
N LYS A 400 23.06 -8.15 12.62
CA LYS A 400 22.42 -7.95 13.94
C LYS A 400 23.42 -7.65 15.06
N GLY A 401 24.71 -7.85 14.83
CA GLY A 401 25.78 -7.51 15.76
C GLY A 401 26.48 -8.69 16.42
N HIS A 402 26.15 -9.93 16.05
CA HIS A 402 26.87 -11.12 16.54
C HIS A 402 28.32 -11.12 16.03
N SER A 403 29.26 -11.55 16.88
CA SER A 403 30.64 -11.72 16.44
C SER A 403 30.79 -13.00 15.63
N ILE A 404 31.79 -13.05 14.75
CA ILE A 404 32.08 -14.25 13.96
C ILE A 404 32.40 -15.43 14.89
N LYS A 405 33.06 -15.17 16.03
CA LYS A 405 33.39 -16.21 17.01
C LYS A 405 32.12 -16.81 17.63
N ASP A 406 31.14 -15.98 17.97
CA ASP A 406 29.89 -16.44 18.59
C ASP A 406 29.12 -17.33 17.62
N ILE A 407 28.99 -16.89 16.36
CA ILE A 407 28.32 -17.67 15.30
C ILE A 407 29.05 -19.00 15.07
N VAL A 408 30.38 -18.97 15.00
CA VAL A 408 31.16 -20.19 14.80
C VAL A 408 31.02 -21.15 15.98
N ASN A 409 30.94 -20.67 17.21
CA ASN A 409 30.77 -21.52 18.39
C ASN A 409 29.35 -22.07 18.54
N GLU A 410 28.34 -21.35 18.07
CA GLU A 410 26.94 -21.78 18.12
C GLU A 410 26.65 -22.92 17.13
N TYR A 411 27.40 -22.99 16.03
CA TYR A 411 27.17 -23.95 14.93
C TYR A 411 28.33 -24.93 14.69
N ALA A 412 29.38 -24.90 15.54
CA ALA A 412 30.46 -25.90 15.57
C ALA A 412 30.01 -27.11 16.39
#